data_AF-A0A4Q7KLF0-F1
#
_entry.id   AF-A0A4Q7KLF0-F1
#
_cell.length_a   1.000
_cell.length_b   1.000
_cell.length_c   1.000
_cell.angle_alpha   90.00
_cell.angle_beta   90.00
_cell.angle_gamma   90.00
#
_symmetry.space_group_name_H-M   'P 1'
#
loop_
_entity.id
_entity.type
_entity.pdbx_description
1 polymer ?
#
loop_
_entity_poly.entity_id
_entity_poly.type
_entity_poly.pdbx_seq_one_letter_code
_entity_poly.pdbx_strand_id
1 'polypeptide(L)'
;MADERAGVANLNYWAYWIGELSDDQTSDVFMLDDDTRAWSGVQLLRHLTNRLTPDSLHLPLNLCTLHALIASRPPLLDRRPSDQARLAEVLDSLTSVGGLTRTSRDQLTGLHYALRIAGR
;
A
#
# COMPACT_ATOMS: atom_id res chain seq x y z
N MET A 1 14.69 3.22 -11.56
CA MET A 1 15.57 2.03 -11.51
C MET A 1 15.93 1.58 -10.09
N ALA A 2 16.72 2.30 -9.28
CA ALA A 2 17.05 1.85 -7.91
C ALA A 2 15.85 1.93 -6.95
N ASP A 3 15.03 2.97 -7.08
CA ASP A 3 13.85 3.21 -6.25
C ASP A 3 12.72 2.19 -6.51
N GLU A 4 12.51 1.81 -7.77
CA GLU A 4 11.52 0.81 -8.16
C GLU A 4 11.84 -0.58 -7.61
N ARG A 5 13.11 -1.01 -7.68
CA ARG A 5 13.56 -2.30 -7.13
C ARG A 5 13.43 -2.34 -5.60
N ALA A 6 13.77 -1.24 -4.92
CA ALA A 6 13.56 -1.12 -3.49
C ALA A 6 12.06 -1.17 -3.12
N GLY A 7 11.19 -0.58 -3.95
CA GLY A 7 9.74 -0.64 -3.80
C GLY A 7 9.18 -2.06 -3.91
N VAL A 8 9.59 -2.82 -4.93
CA VAL A 8 9.19 -4.23 -5.11
C VAL A 8 9.66 -5.09 -3.93
N ALA A 9 10.91 -4.93 -3.52
CA ALA A 9 11.46 -5.64 -2.36
C ALA A 9 10.70 -5.36 -1.07
N ASN A 10 10.33 -4.10 -0.82
CA ASN A 10 9.50 -3.75 0.32
C ASN A 10 8.11 -4.41 0.23
N LEU A 11 7.47 -4.41 -0.94
CA LEU A 11 6.15 -5.03 -1.11
C LEU A 11 6.19 -6.55 -0.89
N ASN A 12 7.20 -7.25 -1.42
CA ASN A 12 7.37 -8.68 -1.21
C ASN A 12 7.64 -9.01 0.26
N TYR A 13 8.48 -8.21 0.92
CA TYR A 13 8.70 -8.33 2.37
C TYR A 13 7.40 -8.19 3.16
N TRP A 14 6.60 -7.16 2.86
CA TRP A 14 5.31 -6.95 3.53
C TRP A 14 4.34 -8.09 3.30
N ALA A 15 4.25 -8.59 2.07
CA ALA A 15 3.38 -9.71 1.72
C ALA A 15 3.76 -11.00 2.45
N TYR A 16 5.05 -11.28 2.57
CA TYR A 16 5.57 -12.37 3.39
C TYR A 16 5.26 -12.15 4.87
N TRP A 17 5.56 -10.97 5.40
CA TRP A 17 5.40 -10.67 6.83
C TRP A 17 3.94 -10.78 7.31
N ILE A 18 2.97 -10.42 6.46
CA ILE A 18 1.54 -10.59 6.79
C ILE A 18 0.99 -11.99 6.47
N GLY A 19 1.80 -12.88 5.89
CA GLY A 19 1.39 -14.23 5.48
C GLY A 19 0.55 -14.29 4.21
N GLU A 20 0.55 -13.24 3.37
CA GLU A 20 -0.13 -13.27 2.07
C GLU A 20 0.69 -14.03 1.01
N LEU A 21 2.03 -13.94 1.09
CA LEU A 21 2.93 -14.83 0.38
C LEU A 21 3.06 -16.14 1.20
N SER A 22 2.58 -17.25 0.64
CA SER A 22 2.32 -18.50 1.40
C SER A 22 3.54 -19.39 1.66
N ASP A 23 4.65 -19.16 0.96
CA ASP A 23 5.83 -20.03 1.05
C ASP A 23 6.80 -19.53 2.12
N ASP A 24 7.24 -20.43 3.01
CA ASP A 24 8.29 -20.16 3.99
C ASP A 24 9.59 -19.76 3.28
N GLN A 25 9.95 -18.48 3.39
CA GLN A 25 11.13 -17.95 2.73
C GLN A 25 12.36 -18.17 3.62
N THR A 26 13.29 -19.01 3.18
CA THR A 26 14.51 -19.35 3.93
C THR A 26 15.65 -18.35 3.72
N SER A 27 15.46 -17.34 2.87
CA SER A 27 16.45 -16.29 2.56
C SER A 27 15.74 -15.06 2.01
N ASP A 28 16.34 -13.87 2.09
CA ASP A 28 15.77 -12.61 1.56
C ASP A 28 15.74 -12.52 0.02
N VAL A 29 16.22 -13.53 -0.70
CA VAL A 29 16.28 -13.52 -2.18
C VAL A 29 14.89 -13.33 -2.80
N PHE A 30 13.82 -13.84 -2.16
CA PHE A 30 12.45 -13.65 -2.63
C PHE A 30 12.02 -12.18 -2.71
N MET A 31 12.63 -11.30 -1.90
CA MET A 31 12.32 -9.87 -1.96
C MET A 31 12.65 -9.30 -3.34
N LEU A 32 13.66 -9.88 -4.02
CA LEU A 32 14.10 -9.45 -5.34
C LEU A 32 13.24 -10.00 -6.49
N ASP A 33 12.21 -10.80 -6.21
CA ASP A 33 11.32 -11.34 -7.24
C ASP A 33 10.42 -10.24 -7.82
N ASP A 34 10.57 -9.98 -9.12
CA ASP A 34 9.74 -9.02 -9.83
C ASP A 34 8.31 -9.57 -10.08
N ASP A 35 8.08 -10.88 -9.95
CA ASP A 35 6.76 -11.50 -10.09
C ASP A 35 5.90 -11.34 -8.83
N THR A 36 5.35 -10.15 -8.74
CA THR A 36 4.34 -9.76 -7.75
C THR A 36 3.02 -10.55 -7.87
N ARG A 37 2.80 -11.42 -8.88
CA ARG A 37 1.55 -12.20 -9.03
C ARG A 37 1.44 -13.39 -8.10
N ALA A 38 2.53 -13.78 -7.43
CA ALA A 38 2.53 -14.87 -6.45
C ALA A 38 1.56 -14.64 -5.27
N TRP A 39 1.14 -13.39 -5.04
CA TRP A 39 0.20 -13.01 -3.99
C TRP A 39 -0.81 -11.98 -4.50
N SER A 40 -2.00 -11.90 -3.90
CA SER A 40 -3.12 -11.17 -4.50
C SER A 40 -3.03 -9.65 -4.38
N GLY A 41 -2.40 -9.15 -3.31
CA GLY A 41 -2.35 -7.75 -2.89
C GLY A 41 -3.52 -7.32 -2.00
N VAL A 42 -4.57 -8.13 -1.88
CA VAL A 42 -5.81 -7.77 -1.18
C VAL A 42 -5.62 -7.79 0.33
N GLN A 43 -4.86 -8.75 0.87
CA GLN A 43 -4.65 -8.80 2.32
C GLN A 43 -3.76 -7.64 2.76
N LEU A 44 -2.71 -7.31 1.99
CA LEU A 44 -1.85 -6.17 2.26
C LEU A 44 -2.60 -4.84 2.15
N LEU A 45 -3.46 -4.65 1.14
CA LEU A 45 -4.30 -3.46 1.03
C LEU A 45 -5.11 -3.24 2.31
N ARG A 46 -5.82 -4.29 2.78
CA ARG A 46 -6.61 -4.22 4.01
C ARG A 46 -5.76 -3.97 5.24
N HIS A 47 -4.63 -4.67 5.33
CA HIS A 47 -3.70 -4.53 6.44
C HIS A 47 -3.20 -3.08 6.58
N LEU A 48 -2.72 -2.49 5.49
CA LEU A 48 -2.21 -1.12 5.47
C LEU A 48 -3.32 -0.12 5.73
N THR A 49 -4.50 -0.30 5.12
CA THR A 49 -5.67 0.57 5.34
C THR A 49 -6.04 0.63 6.82
N ASN A 50 -5.97 -0.49 7.54
CA ASN A 50 -6.25 -0.54 8.97
C ASN A 50 -5.15 0.05 9.86
N ARG A 51 -3.95 0.31 9.31
CA ARG A 51 -2.79 0.87 10.03
C ARG A 51 -2.46 2.32 9.65
N LEU A 52 -3.26 2.93 8.81
CA LEU A 52 -3.21 4.36 8.52
C LEU A 52 -3.93 5.13 9.64
N THR A 53 -3.22 5.35 10.75
CA THR A 53 -3.73 6.11 11.89
C THR A 53 -2.97 7.45 12.02
N PRO A 54 -3.67 8.58 12.22
CA PRO A 54 -3.07 9.91 12.32
C PRO A 54 -1.86 10.03 13.24
N ASP A 55 -1.95 9.45 14.43
CA ASP A 55 -0.95 9.61 15.49
C ASP A 55 0.14 8.52 15.49
N SER A 56 0.17 7.66 14.48
CA SER A 56 1.14 6.57 14.40
C SER A 56 2.48 7.05 13.86
N LEU A 57 3.55 6.68 14.57
CA LEU A 57 4.93 6.84 14.10
C LEU A 57 5.20 6.07 12.79
N HIS A 58 4.39 5.05 12.48
CA HIS A 58 4.49 4.26 11.26
C HIS A 58 3.65 4.80 10.10
N LEU A 59 2.88 5.88 10.31
CA LEU A 59 2.02 6.45 9.28
C LEU A 59 2.78 6.75 7.96
N PRO A 60 3.98 7.39 7.98
CA PRO A 60 4.72 7.64 6.73
C PRO A 60 5.11 6.36 5.99
N LEU A 61 5.55 5.32 6.73
CA LEU A 61 5.94 4.03 6.15
C LEU A 61 4.74 3.30 5.54
N ASN A 62 3.62 3.24 6.27
CA ASN A 62 2.40 2.58 5.83
C ASN A 62 1.81 3.28 4.61
N LEU A 63 1.80 4.61 4.61
CA LEU A 63 1.29 5.42 3.51
C LEU A 63 2.16 5.27 2.25
N CYS A 64 3.48 5.30 2.40
CA CYS A 64 4.41 5.07 1.30
C CYS A 64 4.26 3.66 0.70
N THR A 65 4.16 2.64 1.57
CA THR A 65 3.97 1.25 1.15
C THR A 65 2.63 1.06 0.44
N LEU A 66 1.55 1.66 0.94
CA LEU A 66 0.24 1.60 0.29
C LEU A 66 0.25 2.30 -1.07
N HIS A 67 0.87 3.48 -1.16
CA HIS A 67 1.05 4.18 -2.41
C HIS A 67 1.80 3.31 -3.45
N ALA A 68 2.89 2.66 -3.04
CA ALA A 68 3.63 1.73 -3.89
C ALA A 68 2.80 0.51 -4.31
N LEU A 69 1.97 -0.04 -3.40
CA LEU A 69 1.08 -1.15 -3.71
C LEU A 69 0.04 -0.77 -4.78
N ILE A 70 -0.62 0.38 -4.63
CA ILE A 70 -1.63 0.84 -5.60
C ILE A 70 -0.98 1.20 -6.94
N ALA A 71 0.19 1.85 -6.92
CA ALA A 71 0.91 2.17 -8.15
C ALA A 71 1.35 0.92 -8.93
N SER A 72 1.79 -0.13 -8.23
CA SER A 72 2.17 -1.40 -8.86
C SER A 72 0.97 -2.25 -9.27
N ARG A 73 -0.19 -2.10 -8.62
CA ARG A 73 -1.39 -2.92 -8.85
C ARG A 73 -2.69 -2.10 -8.82
N PRO A 74 -2.93 -1.20 -9.78
CA PRO A 74 -4.15 -0.40 -9.84
C PRO A 74 -5.46 -1.20 -9.75
N PRO A 75 -5.59 -2.41 -10.37
CA PRO A 75 -6.82 -3.21 -10.30
C PRO A 75 -7.23 -3.67 -8.89
N LEU A 76 -6.40 -3.47 -7.86
CA LEU A 76 -6.81 -3.73 -6.48
C LEU A 76 -7.97 -2.85 -6.02
N LEU A 77 -8.07 -1.63 -6.55
CA LEU A 77 -9.15 -0.70 -6.20
C LEU A 77 -10.50 -1.09 -6.82
N ASP A 78 -10.49 -1.81 -7.94
CA ASP A 78 -11.71 -2.16 -8.69
C ASP A 78 -12.34 -3.48 -8.20
N ARG A 79 -11.59 -4.29 -7.46
CA ARG A 79 -11.99 -5.66 -7.11
C ARG A 79 -13.08 -5.73 -6.06
N ARG A 80 -13.11 -4.80 -5.09
CA ARG A 80 -14.00 -4.86 -3.93
C ARG A 80 -14.44 -3.45 -3.48
N PRO A 81 -15.70 -3.06 -3.73
CA PRO A 81 -16.23 -1.75 -3.35
C PRO A 81 -16.11 -1.46 -1.84
N SER A 82 -16.20 -2.48 -0.99
CA SER A 82 -16.02 -2.31 0.46
C SER A 82 -14.61 -1.90 0.85
N ASP A 83 -13.59 -2.46 0.18
CA ASP A 83 -12.19 -2.14 0.47
C ASP A 83 -11.86 -0.73 -0.06
N GLN A 84 -12.44 -0.36 -1.21
CA GLN A 84 -12.34 0.99 -1.77
C GLN A 84 -12.98 2.05 -0.86
N ALA A 85 -14.22 1.82 -0.40
CA ALA A 85 -14.92 2.74 0.50
C ALA A 85 -14.16 2.91 1.82
N ARG A 86 -13.67 1.80 2.40
CA ARG A 86 -12.89 1.84 3.62
C ARG A 86 -11.59 2.63 3.45
N LEU A 87 -10.90 2.46 2.33
CA LEU A 87 -9.71 3.24 2.02
C LEU A 87 -10.04 4.73 1.90
N ALA A 88 -11.10 5.09 1.17
CA ALA A 88 -11.52 6.48 1.02
C ALA A 88 -11.77 7.16 2.37
N GLU A 89 -12.55 6.53 3.25
CA GLU A 89 -12.83 7.03 4.62
C GLU A 89 -11.55 7.32 5.40
N VAL A 90 -10.59 6.39 5.34
CA VAL A 90 -9.33 6.51 6.07
C VAL A 90 -8.47 7.64 5.50
N LEU A 91 -8.37 7.78 4.18
CA LEU A 91 -7.61 8.86 3.56
C LEU A 91 -8.23 10.24 3.83
N ASP A 92 -9.56 10.34 3.81
CA ASP A 92 -10.29 11.57 4.19
C ASP A 92 -9.96 11.99 5.63
N SER A 93 -9.89 11.02 6.56
CA SER A 93 -9.52 11.30 7.95
C SER A 93 -8.08 11.84 8.08
N LEU A 94 -7.16 11.37 7.24
CA LEU A 94 -5.76 11.82 7.22
C LEU A 94 -5.57 13.22 6.64
N THR A 95 -6.49 13.69 5.80
CA THR A 95 -6.41 15.03 5.18
C THR A 95 -6.51 16.15 6.23
N SER A 96 -7.18 15.89 7.35
CA SER A 96 -7.32 16.83 8.46
C SER A 96 -6.12 16.85 9.42
N VAL A 97 -5.14 15.96 9.21
CA VAL A 97 -4.02 15.76 10.14
C VAL A 97 -2.92 16.78 9.87
N GLY A 98 -2.58 17.56 10.89
CA GLY A 98 -1.41 18.42 10.89
C GLY A 98 -0.11 17.62 10.91
N GLY A 99 1.00 18.21 10.44
CA GLY A 99 2.33 17.60 10.60
C GLY A 99 2.75 16.55 9.57
N LEU A 100 1.91 16.24 8.56
CA LEU A 100 2.35 15.43 7.42
C LEU A 100 3.47 16.13 6.64
N THR A 101 4.53 15.37 6.33
CA THR A 101 5.60 15.81 5.44
C THR A 101 5.06 16.08 4.03
N ARG A 102 5.80 16.83 3.22
CA ARG A 102 5.44 17.07 1.82
C ARG A 102 5.24 15.76 1.05
N THR A 103 6.17 14.82 1.19
CA THR A 103 6.09 13.50 0.54
C THR A 103 4.83 12.73 0.95
N SER A 104 4.47 12.72 2.23
CA SER A 104 3.24 12.07 2.69
C SER A 104 1.98 12.73 2.12
N ARG A 105 1.96 14.05 1.98
CA ARG A 105 0.83 14.76 1.34
C ARG A 105 0.72 14.44 -0.15
N ASP A 106 1.84 14.34 -0.85
CA ASP A 106 1.87 13.98 -2.27
C ASP A 106 1.35 12.55 -2.47
N GLN A 107 1.76 11.60 -1.60
CA GLN A 107 1.27 10.22 -1.61
C GLN A 107 -0.23 10.13 -1.30
N LEU A 108 -0.71 10.86 -0.30
CA LEU A 108 -2.14 10.94 0.04
C LEU A 108 -2.96 11.46 -1.14
N THR A 109 -2.49 12.52 -1.79
CA THR A 109 -3.12 13.09 -2.99
C THR A 109 -3.16 12.08 -4.14
N GLY A 110 -2.04 11.37 -4.38
CA GLY A 110 -1.97 10.31 -5.39
C GLY A 110 -2.97 9.18 -5.15
N LEU A 111 -3.14 8.77 -3.89
CA LEU A 111 -4.12 7.74 -3.52
C LEU A 111 -5.58 8.20 -3.70
N HIS A 112 -5.92 9.43 -3.29
CA HIS A 112 -7.24 10.00 -3.60
C HIS A 112 -7.51 10.05 -5.10
N TYR A 113 -6.49 10.42 -5.89
CA TYR A 113 -6.60 10.46 -7.34
C TYR A 113 -6.81 9.06 -7.94
N ALA A 114 -6.10 8.05 -7.47
CA ALA A 114 -6.27 6.66 -7.89
C ALA A 114 -7.69 6.14 -7.57
N LEU A 115 -8.21 6.40 -6.38
CA LEU A 115 -9.59 6.06 -6.00
C LEU A 115 -10.63 6.70 -6.93
N ARG A 116 -10.42 7.97 -7.29
CA ARG A 116 -11.31 8.69 -8.20
C ARG A 116 -11.30 8.13 -9.62
N ILE A 117 -10.18 7.55 -10.07
CA ILE A 117 -10.10 6.86 -11.36
C ILE A 117 -10.80 5.51 -11.31
N ALA A 118 -10.55 4.73 -10.24
CA ALA A 118 -11.15 3.41 -10.04
C ALA A 118 -12.68 3.46 -9.88
N GLY A 119 -13.21 4.54 -9.30
CA GLY A 119 -14.66 4.72 -9.12
C GLY A 119 -15.42 5.22 -10.36
N ARG A 120 -14.80 5.25 -11.54
CA ARG A 120 -15.45 5.62 -12.82
C ARG A 120 -15.93 4.38 -13.56
#